data_AF-A0A3D4IRQ7-F1
#
_entry.id   AF-A0A3D4IRQ7-F1
#
_cell.length_a   1.000
_cell.length_b   1.000
_cell.length_c   1.000
_cell.angle_alpha   90.00
_cell.angle_beta   90.00
_cell.angle_gamma   90.00
#
_symmetry.space_group_name_H-M   'P 1'
#
loop_
_entity.id
_entity.type
_entity.pdbx_description
1 polymer ?
#
loop_
_entity_poly.entity_id
_entity_poly.type
_entity_poly.pdbx_seq_one_letter_code
_entity_poly.pdbx_strand_id
1 'polypeptide(L)'
;MKRISLSNPLSNLALEWAPGYTTNRQDVVLDIFRHHISYKDGLPPYAQARIIDLFANQLIKARPHPALWVSVDTPGNWFYAEIKRLVKFKIPMTIQPSWKPIIWEWQFSSPIQPTHIQAGDFPILAPLFDPKEYGIKEPALRVLQVLARLKTAYRPEIASLAGFSESHVRNLLKQLQVEGLIERRQIGKYEGYAIRSKGLRIVHRSWNIPKGVHFTKYRGEFRYAGERHRRKARMWRAWLEKAYPDIEIWESWTEVPIQRGIPDALAWGTHQGKEMLFWLEVDSGKSSGQTMQRIYSGRIAQACRHAVAWNLPIIFCIMGPGWVVRHFRKYDYSKFTPIALIGHDWRDFGGLPQYVMGEWRDDLLQNRALHISKTKLPFDPNQYPPKPKKKKINKTPKPKSSKPRFSIGENDDDTWYGDRSEGEE
;
A
#
# COMPACT_ATOMS: atom_id res chain seq x y z
N MET A 1 32.09 24.29 20.82
CA MET A 1 30.68 24.62 21.11
C MET A 1 29.78 24.04 20.02
N LYS A 2 29.09 22.92 20.30
CA LYS A 2 28.00 22.44 19.42
C LYS A 2 26.81 23.36 19.64
N ARG A 3 26.37 24.09 18.61
CA ARG A 3 25.05 24.74 18.61
C ARG A 3 23.99 23.63 18.69
N ILE A 4 23.53 23.33 19.90
CA ILE A 4 22.28 22.61 20.09
C ILE A 4 21.22 23.61 19.68
N SER A 5 20.69 23.50 18.45
CA SER A 5 19.43 24.19 18.17
C SER A 5 18.41 23.53 19.07
N LEU A 6 17.95 24.25 20.10
CA LEU A 6 16.78 23.94 20.91
C LEU A 6 15.52 24.05 20.02
N SER A 7 15.45 23.26 18.96
CA SER A 7 14.21 23.09 18.22
C SER A 7 13.33 22.20 19.09
N ASN A 8 12.27 22.76 19.66
CA ASN A 8 11.26 21.99 20.39
C ASN A 8 10.87 20.77 19.53
N PRO A 9 11.16 19.52 19.95
CA PRO A 9 10.92 18.33 19.13
C PRO A 9 9.46 18.19 18.71
N LEU A 10 8.53 18.72 19.50
CA LEU A 10 7.08 18.71 19.24
C LEU A 10 6.66 19.63 18.09
N SER A 11 7.44 20.69 17.81
CA SER A 11 7.12 21.65 16.73
C SER A 11 7.18 21.05 15.32
N ASN A 12 7.65 19.81 15.20
CA ASN A 12 7.67 19.05 13.95
C ASN A 12 6.52 18.03 13.84
N LEU A 13 5.67 17.93 14.86
CA LEU A 13 4.57 16.96 14.94
C LEU A 13 3.25 17.62 14.58
N ALA A 14 2.63 17.15 13.50
CA ALA A 14 1.28 17.54 13.12
C ALA A 14 0.26 16.68 13.89
N LEU A 15 0.09 17.03 15.17
CA LEU A 15 -0.82 16.42 16.13
C LEU A 15 -1.72 17.51 16.71
N GLU A 16 -2.85 17.10 17.27
CA GLU A 16 -3.68 17.94 18.12
C GLU A 16 -3.39 17.60 19.59
N TRP A 17 -3.32 18.59 20.48
CA TRP A 17 -3.21 18.35 21.92
C TRP A 17 -4.60 18.41 22.55
N ALA A 18 -5.03 17.33 23.19
CA ALA A 18 -6.38 17.16 23.72
C ALA A 18 -6.31 16.69 25.18
N PRO A 19 -5.87 17.55 26.12
CA PRO A 19 -5.60 17.14 27.49
C PRO A 19 -6.87 16.64 28.18
N GLY A 20 -6.75 15.53 28.91
CA GLY A 20 -7.78 15.07 29.83
C GLY A 20 -7.60 15.72 31.20
N TYR A 21 -8.55 16.54 31.64
CA TYR A 21 -8.46 17.18 32.95
C TYR A 21 -8.99 16.25 34.04
N THR A 22 -8.25 16.14 35.15
CA THR A 22 -8.75 15.47 36.35
C THR A 22 -9.77 16.36 37.05
N THR A 23 -10.83 15.78 37.60
CA THR A 23 -12.01 16.50 38.13
C THR A 23 -11.70 17.52 39.23
N ASN A 24 -10.54 17.43 39.88
CA ASN A 24 -10.23 18.20 41.08
C ASN A 24 -8.99 19.11 40.97
N ARG A 25 -8.25 19.10 39.84
CA ARG A 25 -7.00 19.88 39.67
C ARG A 25 -6.78 20.28 38.21
N GLN A 26 -6.66 21.59 37.95
CA GLN A 26 -6.38 22.13 36.60
C GLN A 26 -4.89 22.09 36.22
N ASP A 27 -4.01 21.91 37.21
CA ASP A 27 -2.55 21.80 37.04
C ASP A 27 -2.09 20.36 36.77
N VAL A 28 -3.01 19.40 36.73
CA VAL A 28 -2.75 17.97 36.47
C VAL A 28 -3.59 17.51 35.30
N VAL A 29 -2.93 17.04 34.24
CA VAL A 29 -3.62 16.53 33.05
C VAL A 29 -3.15 15.14 32.65
N LEU A 30 -4.01 14.44 31.94
CA LEU A 30 -3.66 13.32 31.08
C LEU A 30 -3.17 13.91 29.74
N ASP A 31 -1.89 13.75 29.46
CA ASP A 31 -1.21 14.41 28.33
C ASP A 31 -1.48 13.68 27.01
N ILE A 32 -2.70 13.83 26.49
CA ILE A 32 -3.20 13.11 25.32
C ILE A 32 -2.96 13.94 24.06
N PHE A 33 -2.35 13.30 23.06
CA PHE A 33 -2.20 13.83 21.70
C PHE A 33 -3.10 13.05 20.75
N ARG A 34 -3.69 13.74 19.78
CA ARG A 34 -4.59 13.16 18.79
C ARG A 34 -3.98 13.22 17.40
N HIS A 35 -4.11 12.10 16.69
CA HIS A 35 -3.73 11.96 15.29
C HIS A 35 -4.94 11.48 14.48
N HIS A 36 -5.17 12.09 13.32
CA HIS A 36 -6.21 11.66 12.38
C HIS A 36 -5.59 11.03 11.14
N ILE A 37 -6.15 9.90 10.71
CA ILE A 37 -5.77 9.14 9.53
C ILE A 37 -7.01 8.98 8.65
N SER A 38 -6.89 9.26 7.36
CA SER A 38 -7.92 8.90 6.38
C SER A 38 -7.41 7.82 5.44
N TYR A 39 -8.27 6.85 5.12
CA TYR A 39 -7.98 5.87 4.07
C TYR A 39 -7.71 6.54 2.71
N LYS A 40 -8.32 7.72 2.46
CA LYS A 40 -8.20 8.48 1.21
C LYS A 40 -6.79 9.04 0.96
N ASP A 41 -5.93 9.02 1.97
CA ASP A 41 -4.53 9.45 1.86
C ASP A 41 -3.68 8.54 0.96
N GLY A 42 -4.18 7.35 0.61
CA GLY A 42 -3.55 6.43 -0.33
C GLY A 42 -2.31 5.71 0.17
N LEU A 43 -1.98 5.87 1.45
CA LEU A 43 -0.95 5.09 2.12
C LEU A 43 -1.50 3.72 2.54
N PRO A 44 -0.72 2.64 2.36
CA PRO A 44 -1.09 1.33 2.87
C PRO A 44 -1.03 1.28 4.41
N PRO A 45 -1.75 0.33 5.06
CA PRO A 45 -1.81 0.24 6.53
C PRO A 45 -0.45 0.26 7.23
N TYR A 46 0.55 -0.47 6.71
CA TYR A 46 1.89 -0.53 7.31
C TYR A 46 2.64 0.81 7.27
N ALA A 47 2.39 1.63 6.25
CA ALA A 47 3.00 2.95 6.13
C ALA A 47 2.38 3.90 7.15
N GLN A 48 1.04 3.84 7.32
CA GLN A 48 0.33 4.60 8.34
C GLN A 48 0.78 4.19 9.75
N ALA A 49 0.86 2.89 10.03
CA ALA A 49 1.39 2.36 11.30
C ALA A 49 2.80 2.88 11.60
N ARG A 50 3.65 3.00 10.56
CA ARG A 50 4.99 3.57 10.73
C ARG A 50 4.97 5.06 11.12
N ILE A 51 4.02 5.84 10.61
CA ILE A 51 3.85 7.25 11.00
C ILE A 51 3.43 7.34 12.47
N ILE A 52 2.47 6.51 12.90
CA ILE A 52 2.05 6.42 14.31
C ILE A 52 3.24 6.06 15.21
N ASP A 53 4.03 5.06 14.84
CA ASP A 53 5.25 4.69 15.58
C ASP A 53 6.23 5.87 15.69
N LEU A 54 6.38 6.66 14.62
CA LEU A 54 7.27 7.83 14.62
C LEU A 54 6.77 8.92 15.57
N PHE A 55 5.45 9.15 15.64
CA PHE A 55 4.87 10.06 16.62
C PHE A 55 5.13 9.58 18.05
N ALA A 56 4.81 8.32 18.35
CA ALA A 56 5.05 7.76 19.68
C ALA A 56 6.51 7.92 20.12
N ASN A 57 7.47 7.63 19.24
CA ASN A 57 8.90 7.79 19.56
C ASN A 57 9.33 9.24 19.81
N GLN A 58 8.70 10.22 19.15
CA GLN A 58 9.01 11.63 19.38
C GLN A 58 8.32 12.16 20.64
N LEU A 59 7.10 11.73 20.91
CA LEU A 59 6.37 12.05 22.14
C LEU A 59 7.10 11.54 23.38
N ILE A 60 7.54 10.27 23.41
CA ILE A 60 8.31 9.70 24.54
C ILE A 60 9.56 10.53 24.87
N LYS A 61 10.21 11.11 23.86
CA LYS A 61 11.42 11.92 24.06
C LYS A 61 11.13 13.34 24.54
N ALA A 62 9.92 13.82 24.31
CA ALA A 62 9.55 15.21 24.50
C ALA A 62 8.65 15.43 25.71
N ARG A 63 7.95 14.40 26.19
CA ARG A 63 6.96 14.47 27.26
C ARG A 63 7.16 13.32 28.24
N PRO A 64 6.95 13.52 29.56
CA PRO A 64 7.14 12.47 30.56
C PRO A 64 6.17 11.29 30.39
N HIS A 65 4.87 11.57 30.26
CA HIS A 65 3.82 10.55 30.21
C HIS A 65 2.80 10.78 29.09
N PRO A 66 3.24 10.82 27.81
CA PRO A 66 2.35 11.10 26.70
C PRO A 66 1.42 9.92 26.42
N ALA A 67 0.20 10.21 26.01
CA ALA A 67 -0.74 9.26 25.44
C ALA A 67 -1.07 9.65 24.00
N LEU A 68 -1.42 8.67 23.16
CA LEU A 68 -1.78 8.90 21.76
C LEU A 68 -3.15 8.33 21.43
N TRP A 69 -4.03 9.19 20.92
CA TRP A 69 -5.32 8.82 20.36
C TRP A 69 -5.27 8.92 18.84
N VAL A 70 -5.37 7.77 18.17
CA VAL A 70 -5.45 7.69 16.71
C VAL A 70 -6.90 7.48 16.29
N SER A 71 -7.43 8.43 15.52
CA SER A 71 -8.73 8.30 14.87
C SER A 71 -8.55 7.91 13.41
N VAL A 72 -9.25 6.86 12.96
CA VAL A 72 -9.14 6.30 11.61
C VAL A 72 -10.47 6.50 10.87
N ASP A 73 -10.47 7.38 9.89
CA ASP A 73 -11.54 7.50 8.91
C ASP A 73 -11.42 6.37 7.89
N THR A 74 -12.41 5.48 7.89
CA THR A 74 -12.44 4.26 7.08
C THR A 74 -13.90 3.83 6.84
N PRO A 75 -14.28 3.44 5.61
CA PRO A 75 -15.62 2.94 5.30
C PRO A 75 -15.82 1.47 5.71
N GLY A 76 -14.74 0.72 5.98
CA GLY A 76 -14.79 -0.68 6.41
C GLY A 76 -13.92 -0.97 7.63
N ASN A 77 -14.01 -2.20 8.13
CA ASN A 77 -13.33 -2.62 9.35
C ASN A 77 -11.88 -3.06 9.11
N TRP A 78 -11.57 -3.59 7.94
CA TRP A 78 -10.27 -4.23 7.69
C TRP A 78 -9.11 -3.24 7.82
N PHE A 79 -9.21 -2.05 7.20
CA PHE A 79 -8.12 -1.08 7.20
C PHE A 79 -7.77 -0.60 8.62
N TYR A 80 -8.78 -0.25 9.41
CA TYR A 80 -8.61 0.10 10.82
C TYR A 80 -7.97 -1.04 11.62
N ALA A 81 -8.48 -2.26 11.46
CA ALA A 81 -8.02 -3.40 12.23
C ALA A 81 -6.59 -3.81 11.85
N GLU A 82 -6.22 -3.68 10.57
CA GLU A 82 -4.87 -3.93 10.09
C GLU A 82 -3.88 -2.87 10.61
N ILE A 83 -4.27 -1.59 10.68
CA ILE A 83 -3.47 -0.56 11.37
C ILE A 83 -3.27 -0.95 12.84
N LYS A 84 -4.35 -1.30 13.55
CA LYS A 84 -4.29 -1.69 14.96
C LYS A 84 -3.35 -2.88 15.21
N ARG A 85 -3.32 -3.85 14.28
CA ARG A 85 -2.40 -5.00 14.34
C ARG A 85 -0.94 -4.61 14.11
N LEU A 86 -0.68 -3.59 13.29
CA LEU A 86 0.67 -3.21 12.84
C LEU A 86 1.38 -2.20 13.75
N VAL A 87 0.62 -1.37 14.46
CA VAL A 87 1.17 -0.33 15.34
C VAL A 87 1.84 -0.94 16.58
N LYS A 88 2.97 -0.36 16.98
CA LYS A 88 3.63 -0.72 18.24
C LYS A 88 3.11 0.18 19.35
N PHE A 89 2.39 -0.40 20.31
CA PHE A 89 1.83 0.29 21.49
C PHE A 89 2.93 0.64 22.51
N LYS A 90 3.81 1.60 22.16
CA LYS A 90 4.97 2.01 22.99
C LYS A 90 4.63 2.98 24.11
N ILE A 91 3.48 3.62 24.03
CA ILE A 91 2.89 4.53 25.00
C ILE A 91 1.42 4.15 25.16
N PRO A 92 0.74 4.60 26.23
CA PRO A 92 -0.71 4.52 26.30
C PRO A 92 -1.32 5.01 25.00
N MET A 93 -1.95 4.10 24.25
CA MET A 93 -2.48 4.44 22.93
C MET A 93 -3.82 3.77 22.69
N THR A 94 -4.73 4.50 22.05
CA THR A 94 -5.97 3.95 21.53
C THR A 94 -6.08 4.25 20.03
N ILE A 95 -6.55 3.27 19.27
CA ILE A 95 -6.83 3.41 17.84
C ILE A 95 -8.31 3.12 17.69
N GLN A 96 -9.05 4.08 17.14
CA GLN A 96 -10.50 4.01 17.04
C GLN A 96 -10.99 4.51 15.68
N PRO A 97 -12.15 4.02 15.20
CA PRO A 97 -12.81 4.63 14.05
C PRO A 97 -13.18 6.10 14.31
N SER A 98 -13.08 6.95 13.29
CA SER A 98 -13.35 8.39 13.39
C SER A 98 -14.78 8.74 13.83
N TRP A 99 -15.75 7.87 13.55
CA TRP A 99 -17.16 8.04 13.94
C TRP A 99 -17.41 7.80 15.43
N LYS A 100 -16.41 7.34 16.21
CA LYS A 100 -16.47 7.31 17.68
C LYS A 100 -15.74 8.53 18.24
N PRO A 101 -16.45 9.63 18.57
CA PRO A 101 -15.82 10.87 18.98
C PRO A 101 -15.39 10.86 20.46
N ILE A 102 -15.91 9.94 21.27
CA ILE A 102 -15.65 9.92 22.72
C ILE A 102 -14.71 8.75 23.03
N ILE A 103 -13.64 9.08 23.75
CA ILE A 103 -12.70 8.12 24.30
C ILE A 103 -12.85 8.04 25.81
N TRP A 104 -12.76 6.82 26.32
CA TRP A 104 -12.69 6.53 27.75
C TRP A 104 -11.28 6.05 28.08
N GLU A 105 -10.79 6.34 29.30
CA GLU A 105 -9.42 5.99 29.71
C GLU A 105 -9.14 4.49 29.60
N TRP A 106 -10.10 3.63 29.93
CA TRP A 106 -9.96 2.17 29.81
C TRP A 106 -9.77 1.66 28.36
N GLN A 107 -9.94 2.51 27.35
CA GLN A 107 -9.77 2.13 25.94
C GLN A 107 -8.32 2.29 25.46
N PHE A 108 -7.44 2.86 26.29
CA PHE A 108 -6.02 2.91 26.01
C PHE A 108 -5.38 1.55 26.30
N SER A 109 -4.30 1.23 25.59
CA SER A 109 -3.55 -0.02 25.75
C SER A 109 -2.98 -0.22 27.16
N SER A 110 -2.81 0.86 27.91
CA SER A 110 -2.33 0.89 29.29
C SER A 110 -2.86 2.16 29.96
N PRO A 111 -2.90 2.21 31.30
CA PRO A 111 -3.30 3.43 32.04
C PRO A 111 -2.46 4.64 31.66
N ILE A 112 -3.07 5.83 31.68
CA ILE A 112 -2.38 7.10 31.41
C ILE A 112 -1.91 7.67 32.74
N GLN A 113 -0.63 7.99 32.85
CA GLN A 113 -0.10 8.63 34.07
C GLN A 113 -0.35 10.14 34.02
N PRO A 114 -0.89 10.74 35.10
CA PRO A 114 -1.08 12.18 35.17
C PRO A 114 0.25 12.94 35.11
N THR A 115 0.25 14.09 34.45
CA THR A 115 1.41 14.99 34.33
C THR A 115 1.06 16.36 34.90
N HIS A 116 1.95 16.91 35.72
CA HIS A 116 1.84 18.30 36.19
C HIS A 116 2.23 19.26 35.06
N ILE A 117 1.40 20.29 34.83
CA ILE A 117 1.65 21.34 33.85
C ILE A 117 1.98 22.63 34.58
N GLN A 118 3.12 23.24 34.24
CA GLN A 118 3.47 24.59 34.65
C GLN A 118 3.13 25.60 33.55
N ALA A 119 3.06 26.89 33.92
CA ALA A 119 2.86 27.97 32.95
C ALA A 119 4.00 27.96 31.91
N GLY A 120 3.65 27.71 30.64
CA GLY A 120 4.62 27.59 29.54
C GLY A 120 4.84 26.16 29.03
N ASP A 121 4.31 25.13 29.70
CA ASP A 121 4.46 23.71 29.30
C ASP A 121 3.51 23.28 28.17
N PHE A 122 2.76 24.22 27.60
CA PHE A 122 1.86 23.97 26.46
C PHE A 122 2.67 23.51 25.24
N PRO A 123 2.32 22.36 24.64
CA PRO A 123 3.08 21.84 23.51
C PRO A 123 2.89 22.73 22.28
N ILE A 124 4.00 23.23 21.72
CA ILE A 124 4.00 23.91 20.43
C ILE A 124 4.08 22.83 19.34
N LEU A 125 2.97 22.61 18.64
CA LEU A 125 2.84 21.59 17.60
C LEU A 125 2.91 22.19 16.20
N ALA A 126 3.20 21.36 15.20
CA ALA A 126 3.11 21.77 13.80
C ALA A 126 1.63 21.91 13.39
N PRO A 127 1.28 22.86 12.51
CA PRO A 127 -0.07 22.96 11.97
C PRO A 127 -0.43 21.68 11.21
N LEU A 128 -1.69 21.26 11.34
CA LEU A 128 -2.26 20.20 10.52
C LEU A 128 -2.31 20.62 9.05
N PHE A 129 -2.18 19.67 8.14
CA PHE A 129 -2.22 19.96 6.72
C PHE A 129 -3.64 20.23 6.22
N ASP A 130 -3.87 21.41 5.65
CA ASP A 130 -5.08 21.73 4.87
C ASP A 130 -4.71 21.94 3.38
N PRO A 131 -5.26 21.14 2.44
CA PRO A 131 -5.04 21.34 1.00
C PRO A 131 -5.29 22.78 0.51
N LYS A 132 -6.25 23.49 1.10
CA LYS A 132 -6.63 24.87 0.69
C LYS A 132 -5.50 25.86 0.93
N GLU A 133 -4.78 25.74 2.04
CA GLU A 133 -3.63 26.60 2.37
C GLU A 133 -2.49 26.46 1.35
N TYR A 134 -2.40 25.32 0.68
CA TYR A 134 -1.39 25.04 -0.34
C TYR A 134 -1.89 25.30 -1.76
N GLY A 135 -3.12 25.81 -1.92
CA GLY A 135 -3.74 26.06 -3.22
C GLY A 135 -3.95 24.79 -4.05
N ILE A 136 -3.98 23.61 -3.41
CA ILE A 136 -4.10 22.33 -4.11
C ILE A 136 -5.49 21.71 -3.89
N LYS A 137 -6.12 21.27 -4.98
CA LYS A 137 -7.40 20.55 -4.92
C LYS A 137 -7.17 19.10 -4.52
N GLU A 138 -8.12 18.49 -3.83
CA GLU A 138 -8.04 17.09 -3.38
C GLU A 138 -7.72 16.09 -4.51
N PRO A 139 -8.33 16.16 -5.72
CA PRO A 139 -7.97 15.25 -6.81
C PRO A 139 -6.52 15.41 -7.29
N ALA A 140 -5.99 16.64 -7.26
CA ALA A 140 -4.61 16.91 -7.64
C ALA A 140 -3.65 16.37 -6.57
N LEU A 141 -3.98 16.54 -5.28
CA LEU A 141 -3.24 15.96 -4.17
C LEU A 141 -3.22 14.43 -4.26
N ARG A 142 -4.35 13.81 -4.59
CA ARG A 142 -4.46 12.36 -4.78
C ARG A 142 -3.51 11.84 -5.87
N VAL A 143 -3.42 12.53 -7.00
CA VAL A 143 -2.46 12.22 -8.08
C VAL A 143 -1.02 12.34 -7.59
N LEU A 144 -0.70 13.36 -6.80
CA LEU A 144 0.64 13.51 -6.20
C LEU A 144 0.95 12.40 -5.20
N GLN A 145 -0.01 11.99 -4.36
CA GLN A 145 0.16 10.89 -3.40
C GLN A 145 0.50 9.58 -4.11
N VAL A 146 -0.20 9.25 -5.20
CA VAL A 146 0.12 8.09 -6.05
C VAL A 146 1.55 8.21 -6.60
N LEU A 147 1.91 9.35 -7.20
CA LEU A 147 3.25 9.56 -7.75
C LEU A 147 4.35 9.53 -6.68
N ALA A 148 4.09 10.00 -5.47
CA ALA A 148 5.01 9.97 -4.35
C ALA A 148 5.35 8.54 -3.92
N ARG A 149 4.38 7.62 -4.01
CA ARG A 149 4.60 6.18 -3.76
C ARG A 149 5.37 5.52 -4.90
N LEU A 150 4.96 5.76 -6.15
CA LEU A 150 5.55 5.09 -7.31
C LEU A 150 6.91 5.66 -7.76
N LYS A 151 7.19 6.92 -7.39
CA LYS A 151 8.26 7.81 -7.90
C LYS A 151 8.10 8.18 -9.38
N THR A 152 7.80 7.19 -10.22
CA THR A 152 7.60 7.32 -11.66
C THR A 152 6.48 6.39 -12.13
N ALA A 153 5.56 6.90 -12.94
CA ALA A 153 4.43 6.12 -13.47
C ALA A 153 3.90 6.68 -14.79
N TYR A 154 3.20 5.83 -15.54
CA TYR A 154 2.47 6.25 -16.74
C TYR A 154 1.07 6.74 -16.40
N ARG A 155 0.48 7.55 -17.28
CA ARG A 155 -0.88 8.10 -17.09
C ARG A 155 -1.94 7.04 -16.74
N PRO A 156 -2.04 5.89 -17.44
CA PRO A 156 -3.07 4.88 -17.12
C PRO A 156 -2.90 4.29 -15.71
N GLU A 157 -1.65 4.11 -15.25
CA GLU A 157 -1.35 3.60 -13.91
C GLU A 157 -1.73 4.61 -12.83
N ILE A 158 -1.46 5.90 -13.08
CA ILE A 158 -1.86 6.99 -12.19
C ILE A 158 -3.39 7.08 -12.12
N ALA A 159 -4.07 7.03 -13.26
CA ALA A 159 -5.53 7.05 -13.33
C ALA A 159 -6.15 5.88 -12.56
N SER A 160 -5.64 4.67 -12.80
CA SER A 160 -6.09 3.46 -12.10
C SER A 160 -5.93 3.58 -10.58
N LEU A 161 -4.78 3.99 -10.06
CA LEU A 161 -4.54 4.03 -8.61
C LEU A 161 -5.19 5.25 -7.93
N ALA A 162 -5.37 6.35 -8.68
CA ALA A 162 -6.09 7.51 -8.18
C ALA A 162 -7.60 7.30 -8.14
N GLY A 163 -8.14 6.32 -8.87
CA GLY A 163 -9.59 6.10 -8.98
C GLY A 163 -10.28 7.11 -9.88
N PHE A 164 -9.58 7.62 -10.90
CA PHE A 164 -10.08 8.66 -11.80
C PHE A 164 -10.03 8.21 -13.26
N SER A 165 -10.86 8.82 -14.09
CA SER A 165 -10.79 8.62 -15.53
C SER A 165 -9.47 9.16 -16.11
N GLU A 166 -8.97 8.52 -17.18
CA GLU A 166 -7.73 8.95 -17.83
C GLU A 166 -7.80 10.40 -18.36
N SER A 167 -8.97 10.83 -18.81
CA SER A 167 -9.20 12.19 -19.30
C SER A 167 -9.09 13.22 -18.18
N HIS A 168 -9.65 12.92 -17.00
CA HIS A 168 -9.53 13.76 -15.81
C HIS A 168 -8.09 13.85 -15.33
N VAL A 169 -7.40 12.70 -15.19
CA VAL A 169 -5.99 12.65 -14.78
C VAL A 169 -5.09 13.39 -15.77
N ARG A 170 -5.35 13.32 -17.08
CA ARG A 170 -4.60 14.09 -18.08
C ARG A 170 -4.64 15.59 -17.79
N ASN A 171 -5.79 16.13 -17.41
CA ASN A 171 -5.94 17.55 -17.10
C ASN A 171 -5.21 17.91 -15.80
N LEU A 172 -5.35 17.08 -14.76
CA LEU A 172 -4.62 17.25 -13.49
C LEU A 172 -3.10 17.22 -13.69
N LEU A 173 -2.59 16.29 -14.50
CA LEU A 173 -1.15 16.18 -14.77
C LEU A 173 -0.61 17.41 -15.50
N LYS A 174 -1.37 18.00 -16.43
CA LYS A 174 -0.99 19.27 -17.08
C LYS A 174 -0.88 20.39 -16.04
N GLN A 175 -1.89 20.54 -15.17
CA GLN A 175 -1.88 21.54 -14.11
C GLN A 175 -0.68 21.36 -13.17
N LEU A 176 -0.49 20.15 -12.62
CA LEU A 176 0.62 19.83 -11.71
C LEU A 176 2.00 20.06 -12.34
N GLN A 177 2.12 19.87 -13.66
CA GLN A 177 3.35 20.13 -14.41
C GLN A 177 3.62 21.63 -14.53
N VAL A 178 2.60 22.45 -14.83
CA VAL A 178 2.71 23.92 -14.88
C VAL A 178 3.11 24.48 -13.52
N GLU A 179 2.56 23.94 -12.42
CA GLU A 179 2.90 24.31 -11.04
C GLU A 179 4.30 23.84 -10.59
N GLY A 180 4.99 23.08 -11.45
CA GLY A 180 6.34 22.54 -11.20
C GLY A 180 6.38 21.47 -10.10
N LEU A 181 5.25 20.82 -9.81
CA LEU A 181 5.14 19.76 -8.78
C LEU A 181 5.54 18.39 -9.32
N ILE A 182 5.41 18.20 -10.63
CA ILE A 182 5.80 17.00 -11.38
C ILE A 182 6.55 17.38 -12.64
N GLU A 183 7.19 16.41 -13.28
CA GLU A 183 7.85 16.56 -14.58
C GLU A 183 7.62 15.35 -15.46
N ARG A 184 7.77 15.54 -16.78
CA ARG A 184 7.85 14.40 -17.71
C ARG A 184 9.20 13.74 -17.58
N ARG A 185 9.20 12.41 -17.64
CA ARG A 185 10.42 11.61 -17.55
C ARG A 185 10.34 10.38 -18.43
N GLN A 186 11.44 10.03 -19.06
CA GLN A 186 11.56 8.78 -19.81
C GLN A 186 11.55 7.60 -18.81
N ILE A 187 10.58 6.70 -18.97
CA ILE A 187 10.48 5.45 -18.22
C ILE A 187 10.66 4.33 -19.25
N GLY A 188 11.84 3.69 -19.25
CA GLY A 188 12.18 2.72 -20.28
C GLY A 188 12.09 3.32 -21.69
N LYS A 189 11.14 2.84 -22.50
CA LYS A 189 10.94 3.28 -23.90
C LYS A 189 9.92 4.41 -24.09
N TYR A 190 9.17 4.76 -23.06
CA TYR A 190 8.03 5.67 -23.20
C TYR A 190 8.12 6.83 -22.21
N GLU A 191 7.49 7.95 -22.54
CA GLU A 191 7.33 9.05 -21.59
C GLU A 191 6.31 8.70 -20.51
N GLY A 192 6.65 9.05 -19.27
CA GLY A 192 5.74 9.05 -18.13
C GLY A 192 5.95 10.30 -17.27
N TYR A 193 5.53 10.22 -16.02
CA TYR A 193 5.57 11.32 -15.07
C TYR A 193 6.41 10.94 -13.86
N ALA A 194 7.14 11.92 -13.33
CA ALA A 194 7.91 11.82 -12.11
C ALA A 194 7.53 12.95 -11.15
N ILE A 195 7.47 12.65 -9.86
CA ILE A 195 7.24 13.67 -8.84
C ILE A 195 8.53 14.47 -8.58
N ARG A 196 8.40 15.80 -8.46
CA ARG A 196 9.52 16.68 -8.08
C ARG A 196 9.57 16.87 -6.57
N SER A 197 10.71 17.32 -6.06
CA SER A 197 10.90 17.59 -4.62
C SER A 197 9.89 18.59 -4.04
N LYS A 198 9.36 19.52 -4.83
CA LYS A 198 8.29 20.44 -4.40
C LYS A 198 6.97 19.69 -4.15
N GLY A 199 6.51 18.90 -5.12
CA GLY A 199 5.31 18.05 -4.94
C GLY A 199 5.48 17.01 -3.84
N LEU A 200 6.68 16.42 -3.72
CA LEU A 200 6.99 15.45 -2.68
C LEU A 200 6.82 15.98 -1.26
N ARG A 201 7.23 17.25 -1.05
CA ARG A 201 7.11 17.92 0.25
C ARG A 201 5.65 18.16 0.62
N ILE A 202 4.81 18.56 -0.34
CA ILE A 202 3.37 18.72 -0.13
C ILE A 202 2.77 17.39 0.30
N VAL A 203 3.08 16.30 -0.41
CA VAL A 203 2.55 14.97 -0.07
C VAL A 203 3.02 14.48 1.30
N HIS A 204 4.29 14.70 1.66
CA HIS A 204 4.77 14.32 2.99
C HIS A 204 4.02 15.07 4.10
N ARG A 205 3.70 16.35 3.88
CA ARG A 205 2.87 17.13 4.81
C ARG A 205 1.45 16.62 4.85
N SER A 206 0.84 16.24 3.71
CA SER A 206 -0.50 15.66 3.70
C SER A 206 -0.61 14.34 4.46
N TRP A 207 0.49 13.59 4.53
CA TRP A 207 0.57 12.38 5.35
C TRP A 207 1.02 12.65 6.79
N ASN A 208 1.12 13.91 7.20
CA ASN A 208 1.57 14.32 8.53
C ASN A 208 2.94 13.73 8.93
N ILE A 209 3.82 13.45 7.96
CA ILE A 209 5.14 12.88 8.26
C ILE A 209 5.98 13.93 8.99
N PRO A 210 6.55 13.62 10.17
CA PRO A 210 7.39 14.58 10.89
C PRO A 210 8.56 15.07 10.05
N LYS A 211 8.86 16.37 10.17
CA LYS A 211 9.96 17.01 9.44
C LYS A 211 11.29 16.33 9.76
N GLY A 212 12.12 16.13 8.73
CA GLY A 212 13.44 15.50 8.87
C GLY A 212 13.43 13.98 8.86
N VAL A 213 12.26 13.32 8.77
CA VAL A 213 12.18 11.85 8.72
C VAL A 213 12.36 11.30 7.30
N HIS A 214 13.25 10.33 7.15
CA HIS A 214 13.39 9.55 5.92
C HIS A 214 12.28 8.50 5.79
N PHE A 215 11.23 8.82 5.03
CA PHE A 215 10.07 7.94 4.87
C PHE A 215 10.04 7.12 3.56
N THR A 216 11.02 7.30 2.68
CA THR A 216 11.02 6.72 1.33
C THR A 216 10.91 5.18 1.30
N LYS A 217 11.46 4.48 2.31
CA LYS A 217 11.42 3.01 2.40
C LYS A 217 9.99 2.48 2.63
N TYR A 218 9.13 3.25 3.27
CA TYR A 218 7.81 2.78 3.74
C TYR A 218 6.66 3.11 2.79
N ARG A 219 6.82 4.09 1.91
CA ARG A 219 5.77 4.49 0.96
C ARG A 219 5.91 3.84 -0.42
N GLY A 220 7.10 3.35 -0.75
CA GLY A 220 7.43 2.87 -2.08
C GLY A 220 7.08 1.40 -2.30
N GLU A 221 7.04 0.99 -3.56
CA GLU A 221 7.05 -0.43 -3.95
C GLU A 221 8.39 -1.08 -3.55
N PHE A 222 8.38 -2.36 -3.18
CA PHE A 222 9.56 -3.18 -2.85
C PHE A 222 10.42 -3.50 -4.09
N ARG A 223 9.83 -3.41 -5.28
CA ARG A 223 10.45 -3.58 -6.60
C ARG A 223 11.06 -4.96 -6.83
N TYR A 224 10.51 -6.02 -6.24
CA TYR A 224 11.00 -7.38 -6.48
C TYR A 224 10.65 -7.90 -7.88
N ALA A 225 9.59 -7.39 -8.50
CA ALA A 225 9.15 -7.79 -9.83
C ALA A 225 9.67 -6.84 -10.94
N GLY A 226 9.78 -7.38 -12.17
CA GLY A 226 10.19 -6.60 -13.34
C GLY A 226 9.16 -5.53 -13.75
N GLU A 227 9.59 -4.54 -14.54
CA GLU A 227 8.75 -3.38 -14.88
C GLU A 227 7.42 -3.78 -15.51
N ARG A 228 7.40 -4.65 -16.52
CA ARG A 228 6.15 -5.09 -17.19
C ARG A 228 5.13 -5.68 -16.21
N HIS A 229 5.60 -6.47 -15.25
CA HIS A 229 4.77 -7.08 -14.23
C HIS A 229 4.14 -5.98 -13.37
N ARG A 230 4.95 -5.06 -12.82
CA ARG A 230 4.45 -3.96 -11.98
C ARG A 230 3.44 -3.10 -12.71
N ARG A 231 3.67 -2.82 -14.00
CA ARG A 231 2.73 -2.06 -14.82
C ARG A 231 1.35 -2.72 -14.90
N LYS A 232 1.28 -4.06 -14.93
CA LYS A 232 0.00 -4.78 -14.88
C LYS A 232 -0.62 -4.73 -13.48
N ALA A 233 0.17 -4.93 -12.44
CA ALA A 233 -0.28 -4.84 -11.06
C ALA A 233 -0.88 -3.45 -10.71
N ARG A 234 -0.26 -2.36 -11.18
CA ARG A 234 -0.76 -0.98 -10.97
C ARG A 234 -2.10 -0.69 -11.63
N MET A 235 -2.52 -1.49 -12.61
CA MET A 235 -3.82 -1.32 -13.28
C MET A 235 -4.95 -2.05 -12.54
N TRP A 236 -4.66 -2.75 -11.44
CA TRP A 236 -5.58 -3.70 -10.83
C TRP A 236 -6.94 -3.11 -10.46
N ARG A 237 -6.96 -1.90 -9.89
CA ARG A 237 -8.21 -1.18 -9.63
C ARG A 237 -9.06 -0.99 -10.88
N ALA A 238 -8.47 -0.49 -11.97
CA ALA A 238 -9.19 -0.28 -13.22
C ALA A 238 -9.67 -1.58 -13.87
N TRP A 239 -8.95 -2.70 -13.65
CA TRP A 239 -9.42 -4.03 -14.06
C TRP A 239 -10.70 -4.43 -13.34
N LEU A 240 -10.72 -4.25 -12.03
CA LEU A 240 -11.85 -4.58 -11.16
C LEU A 240 -13.08 -3.71 -11.49
N GLU A 241 -12.91 -2.39 -11.51
CA GLU A 241 -13.99 -1.43 -11.81
C GLU A 241 -14.59 -1.63 -13.20
N LYS A 242 -13.79 -2.11 -14.18
CA LYS A 242 -14.31 -2.43 -15.51
C LYS A 242 -15.05 -3.77 -15.56
N ALA A 243 -14.60 -4.76 -14.78
CA ALA A 243 -15.17 -6.11 -14.85
C ALA A 243 -16.46 -6.26 -14.03
N TYR A 244 -16.61 -5.49 -12.95
CA TYR A 244 -17.72 -5.63 -12.01
C TYR A 244 -18.46 -4.29 -11.86
N PRO A 245 -19.67 -4.12 -12.43
CA PRO A 245 -20.39 -2.86 -12.41
C PRO A 245 -20.75 -2.33 -11.01
N ASP A 246 -21.02 -3.23 -10.05
CA ASP A 246 -21.48 -2.88 -8.69
C ASP A 246 -20.35 -2.91 -7.65
N ILE A 247 -19.10 -2.81 -8.10
CA ILE A 247 -17.93 -2.78 -7.23
C ILE A 247 -17.61 -1.36 -6.81
N GLU A 248 -17.29 -1.19 -5.52
CA GLU A 248 -16.75 0.06 -5.01
C GLU A 248 -15.34 -0.19 -4.49
N ILE A 249 -14.32 0.31 -5.18
CA ILE A 249 -12.94 0.23 -4.71
C ILE A 249 -12.61 1.49 -3.92
N TRP A 250 -12.44 1.32 -2.60
CA TRP A 250 -12.02 2.40 -1.72
C TRP A 250 -10.54 2.72 -1.93
N GLU A 251 -9.68 1.70 -1.92
CA GLU A 251 -8.24 1.86 -2.14
C GLU A 251 -7.58 0.72 -2.90
N SER A 252 -6.43 1.04 -3.52
CA SER A 252 -5.60 0.05 -4.18
C SER A 252 -4.11 0.39 -4.10
N TRP A 253 -3.31 -0.65 -3.91
CA TRP A 253 -1.89 -0.54 -3.70
C TRP A 253 -1.15 -1.67 -4.42
N THR A 254 0.09 -1.40 -4.81
CA THR A 254 1.02 -2.42 -5.33
C THR A 254 2.03 -2.81 -4.28
N GLU A 255 2.38 -4.10 -4.25
CA GLU A 255 3.41 -4.67 -3.37
C GLU A 255 3.22 -4.30 -1.89
N VAL A 256 1.99 -4.43 -1.38
CA VAL A 256 1.69 -4.14 0.04
C VAL A 256 1.93 -5.38 0.87
N PRO A 257 2.75 -5.30 1.93
CA PRO A 257 2.90 -6.38 2.86
C PRO A 257 1.63 -6.49 3.70
N ILE A 258 1.08 -7.68 3.73
CA ILE A 258 0.09 -8.10 4.71
C ILE A 258 0.74 -9.15 5.61
N GLN A 259 0.06 -9.56 6.69
CA GLN A 259 0.64 -10.40 7.75
C GLN A 259 1.51 -11.58 7.28
N ARG A 260 1.14 -12.25 6.19
CA ARG A 260 1.87 -13.43 5.70
C ARG A 260 2.24 -13.39 4.22
N GLY A 261 2.29 -12.23 3.57
CA GLY A 261 2.63 -12.17 2.14
C GLY A 261 2.71 -10.76 1.57
N ILE A 262 3.22 -10.66 0.34
CA ILE A 262 3.28 -9.42 -0.44
C ILE A 262 2.58 -9.69 -1.78
N PRO A 263 1.26 -9.44 -1.88
CA PRO A 263 0.56 -9.39 -3.17
C PRO A 263 1.26 -8.47 -4.16
N ASP A 264 1.23 -8.81 -5.45
CA ASP A 264 1.70 -7.90 -6.49
C ASP A 264 0.83 -6.64 -6.54
N ALA A 265 -0.49 -6.80 -6.38
CA ALA A 265 -1.40 -5.72 -6.03
C ALA A 265 -2.51 -6.19 -5.07
N LEU A 266 -2.97 -5.26 -4.24
CA LEU A 266 -4.10 -5.44 -3.35
C LEU A 266 -5.07 -4.29 -3.60
N ALA A 267 -6.35 -4.60 -3.81
CA ALA A 267 -7.42 -3.62 -3.71
C ALA A 267 -8.35 -3.99 -2.57
N TRP A 268 -8.96 -2.97 -1.97
CA TRP A 268 -9.87 -3.09 -0.85
C TRP A 268 -11.09 -2.22 -1.12
N GLY A 269 -12.27 -2.77 -0.84
CA GLY A 269 -13.52 -2.16 -1.24
C GLY A 269 -14.72 -3.03 -0.88
N THR A 270 -15.84 -2.76 -1.54
CA THR A 270 -17.06 -3.56 -1.43
C THR A 270 -17.50 -4.11 -2.77
N HIS A 271 -18.19 -5.23 -2.73
CA HIS A 271 -18.97 -5.74 -3.85
C HIS A 271 -20.21 -6.43 -3.29
N GLN A 272 -21.38 -6.13 -3.85
CA GLN A 272 -22.67 -6.63 -3.36
C GLN A 272 -22.90 -6.35 -1.86
N GLY A 273 -22.49 -5.16 -1.40
CA GLY A 273 -22.65 -4.70 -0.02
C GLY A 273 -21.74 -5.39 1.01
N LYS A 274 -20.80 -6.24 0.58
CA LYS A 274 -19.84 -6.90 1.48
C LYS A 274 -18.45 -6.30 1.31
N GLU A 275 -17.79 -6.03 2.43
CA GLU A 275 -16.37 -5.65 2.45
C GLU A 275 -15.51 -6.84 1.97
N MET A 276 -14.55 -6.59 1.09
CA MET A 276 -13.72 -7.63 0.48
C MET A 276 -12.29 -7.14 0.19
N LEU A 277 -11.37 -8.10 0.07
CA LEU A 277 -10.05 -7.84 -0.53
C LEU A 277 -9.94 -8.49 -1.90
N PHE A 278 -9.29 -7.80 -2.81
CA PHE A 278 -9.00 -8.27 -4.17
C PHE A 278 -7.49 -8.39 -4.30
N TRP A 279 -7.02 -9.63 -4.22
CA TRP A 279 -5.61 -9.98 -4.28
C TRP A 279 -5.21 -10.29 -5.71
N LEU A 280 -4.14 -9.67 -6.20
CA LEU A 280 -3.60 -9.94 -7.52
C LEU A 280 -2.17 -10.51 -7.46
N GLU A 281 -1.96 -11.53 -8.28
CA GLU A 281 -0.67 -12.08 -8.64
C GLU A 281 -0.49 -12.07 -10.16
N VAL A 282 0.66 -11.60 -10.65
CA VAL A 282 0.99 -11.49 -12.07
C VAL A 282 2.16 -12.42 -12.42
N ASP A 283 1.92 -13.49 -13.17
CA ASP A 283 2.98 -14.35 -13.67
C ASP A 283 3.45 -13.92 -15.06
N SER A 284 4.77 -14.01 -15.29
CA SER A 284 5.37 -13.74 -16.60
C SER A 284 5.38 -14.94 -17.55
N GLY A 285 5.05 -16.12 -17.06
CA GLY A 285 5.15 -17.39 -17.76
C GLY A 285 6.60 -17.78 -18.06
N LYS A 286 7.54 -17.50 -17.15
CA LYS A 286 8.95 -17.89 -17.29
C LYS A 286 9.35 -19.04 -16.38
N SER A 287 8.58 -19.29 -15.33
CA SER A 287 8.80 -20.35 -14.36
C SER A 287 8.28 -21.69 -14.90
N SER A 288 8.84 -22.81 -14.42
CA SER A 288 8.27 -24.13 -14.71
C SER A 288 6.92 -24.30 -14.00
N GLY A 289 6.08 -25.21 -14.48
CA GLY A 289 4.80 -25.53 -13.84
C GLY A 289 4.95 -25.92 -12.37
N GLN A 290 5.91 -26.80 -12.04
CA GLN A 290 6.16 -27.23 -10.67
C GLN A 290 6.58 -26.05 -9.76
N THR A 291 7.45 -25.17 -10.26
CA THR A 291 7.86 -23.97 -9.52
C THR A 291 6.68 -23.03 -9.27
N MET A 292 5.86 -22.79 -10.29
CA MET A 292 4.65 -21.97 -10.14
C MET A 292 3.71 -22.60 -9.12
N GLN A 293 3.39 -23.89 -9.23
CA GLN A 293 2.52 -24.57 -8.28
C GLN A 293 3.01 -24.37 -6.83
N ARG A 294 4.30 -24.63 -6.56
CA ARG A 294 4.86 -24.45 -5.20
C ARG A 294 4.70 -23.02 -4.68
N ILE A 295 5.00 -22.01 -5.51
CA ILE A 295 4.91 -20.60 -5.12
C ILE A 295 3.45 -20.20 -4.87
N TYR A 296 2.57 -20.48 -5.83
CA TYR A 296 1.19 -20.02 -5.79
C TYR A 296 0.34 -20.79 -4.78
N SER A 297 0.59 -22.08 -4.54
CA SER A 297 -0.06 -22.79 -3.42
C SER A 297 0.26 -22.15 -2.08
N GLY A 298 1.51 -21.69 -1.88
CA GLY A 298 1.89 -20.92 -0.70
C GLY A 298 1.12 -19.60 -0.58
N ARG A 299 1.06 -18.83 -1.67
CA ARG A 299 0.35 -17.53 -1.71
C ARG A 299 -1.16 -17.67 -1.51
N ILE A 300 -1.78 -18.67 -2.14
CA ILE A 300 -3.20 -19.00 -1.96
C ILE A 300 -3.49 -19.38 -0.50
N ALA A 301 -2.65 -20.21 0.11
CA ALA A 301 -2.78 -20.58 1.52
C ALA A 301 -2.60 -19.36 2.46
N GLN A 302 -1.72 -18.41 2.11
CA GLN A 302 -1.57 -17.15 2.85
C GLN A 302 -2.84 -16.30 2.75
N ALA A 303 -3.40 -16.12 1.55
CA ALA A 303 -4.65 -15.41 1.34
C ALA A 303 -5.80 -16.07 2.11
N CYS A 304 -5.93 -17.40 2.05
CA CYS A 304 -6.96 -18.13 2.78
C CYS A 304 -6.84 -17.94 4.30
N ARG A 305 -5.63 -17.99 4.87
CA ARG A 305 -5.43 -17.72 6.30
C ARG A 305 -5.79 -16.29 6.67
N HIS A 306 -5.46 -15.32 5.82
CA HIS A 306 -5.80 -13.93 6.03
C HIS A 306 -7.32 -13.72 5.98
N ALA A 307 -8.00 -14.36 5.02
CA ALA A 307 -9.45 -14.33 4.89
C ALA A 307 -10.13 -14.85 6.17
N VAL A 308 -9.66 -15.99 6.70
CA VAL A 308 -10.18 -16.59 7.95
C VAL A 308 -9.89 -15.70 9.16
N ALA A 309 -8.65 -15.22 9.30
CA ALA A 309 -8.23 -14.41 10.46
C ALA A 309 -9.06 -13.12 10.60
N TRP A 310 -9.48 -12.55 9.47
CA TRP A 310 -10.25 -11.31 9.43
C TRP A 310 -11.74 -11.49 9.18
N ASN A 311 -12.21 -12.74 9.01
CA ASN A 311 -13.55 -13.06 8.54
C ASN A 311 -13.95 -12.21 7.31
N LEU A 312 -13.03 -12.11 6.35
CA LEU A 312 -13.10 -11.19 5.23
C LEU A 312 -12.92 -11.94 3.91
N PRO A 313 -13.92 -11.96 3.02
CA PRO A 313 -13.80 -12.64 1.73
C PRO A 313 -12.67 -12.07 0.88
N ILE A 314 -11.91 -12.96 0.23
CA ILE A 314 -10.84 -12.55 -0.69
C ILE A 314 -11.10 -13.11 -2.09
N ILE A 315 -11.02 -12.24 -3.10
CA ILE A 315 -10.95 -12.65 -4.50
C ILE A 315 -9.47 -12.68 -4.89
N PHE A 316 -8.94 -13.87 -5.15
CA PHE A 316 -7.56 -14.10 -5.50
C PHE A 316 -7.42 -14.32 -7.01
N CYS A 317 -6.78 -13.38 -7.69
CA CYS A 317 -6.60 -13.39 -9.13
C CYS A 317 -5.15 -13.72 -9.52
N ILE A 318 -4.99 -14.69 -10.42
CA ILE A 318 -3.74 -15.00 -11.10
C ILE A 318 -3.85 -14.51 -12.55
N MET A 319 -3.10 -13.47 -12.88
CA MET A 319 -2.97 -12.95 -14.23
C MET A 319 -1.69 -13.45 -14.88
N GLY A 320 -1.77 -14.01 -16.08
CA GLY A 320 -0.57 -14.41 -16.82
C GLY A 320 -0.87 -14.75 -18.27
N PRO A 321 0.11 -15.25 -19.03
CA PRO A 321 -0.16 -15.85 -20.33
C PRO A 321 -1.17 -17.00 -20.20
N GLY A 322 -2.04 -17.21 -21.18
CA GLY A 322 -3.08 -18.26 -21.09
C GLY A 322 -2.59 -19.68 -20.79
N TRP A 323 -1.31 -20.02 -21.02
CA TRP A 323 -0.78 -21.33 -20.59
C TRP A 323 -0.61 -21.43 -19.07
N VAL A 324 -0.27 -20.34 -18.38
CA VAL A 324 -0.18 -20.26 -16.91
C VAL A 324 -1.57 -20.45 -16.31
N VAL A 325 -2.56 -19.75 -16.84
CA VAL A 325 -3.94 -19.85 -16.38
C VAL A 325 -4.49 -21.27 -16.57
N ARG A 326 -4.23 -21.91 -17.73
CA ARG A 326 -4.57 -23.33 -17.95
C ARG A 326 -3.86 -24.30 -17.00
N HIS A 327 -2.65 -23.96 -16.55
CA HIS A 327 -1.92 -24.79 -15.61
C HIS A 327 -2.66 -24.85 -14.27
N PHE A 328 -3.16 -23.72 -13.78
CA PHE A 328 -3.88 -23.64 -12.52
C PHE A 328 -5.29 -24.25 -12.55
N ARG A 329 -5.99 -24.21 -13.69
CA ARG A 329 -7.31 -24.87 -13.86
C ARG A 329 -7.34 -26.35 -13.44
N LYS A 330 -6.20 -27.06 -13.48
CA LYS A 330 -6.13 -28.51 -13.22
C LYS A 330 -6.18 -28.88 -11.73
N TYR A 331 -6.13 -27.90 -10.83
CA TYR A 331 -6.09 -28.18 -9.39
C TYR A 331 -7.49 -28.10 -8.78
N ASP A 332 -7.71 -28.92 -7.75
CA ASP A 332 -8.88 -28.80 -6.90
C ASP A 332 -8.67 -27.73 -5.83
N TYR A 333 -9.58 -26.77 -5.79
CA TYR A 333 -9.57 -25.62 -4.89
C TYR A 333 -10.74 -25.60 -3.91
N SER A 334 -11.58 -26.64 -3.91
CA SER A 334 -12.76 -26.76 -3.03
C SER A 334 -12.45 -26.56 -1.55
N LYS A 335 -11.22 -26.89 -1.13
CA LYS A 335 -10.72 -26.70 0.25
C LYS A 335 -10.47 -25.23 0.65
N PHE A 336 -10.50 -24.28 -0.30
CA PHE A 336 -10.25 -22.87 -0.05
C PHE A 336 -11.54 -22.06 -0.07
N THR A 337 -12.55 -22.49 0.68
CA THR A 337 -13.89 -21.86 0.74
C THR A 337 -13.93 -20.38 1.12
N PRO A 338 -13.00 -19.81 1.92
CA PRO A 338 -13.02 -18.38 2.27
C PRO A 338 -12.58 -17.44 1.14
N ILE A 339 -12.11 -18.00 0.01
CA ILE A 339 -11.59 -17.22 -1.12
C ILE A 339 -12.23 -17.66 -2.43
N ALA A 340 -12.38 -16.73 -3.37
CA ALA A 340 -12.68 -17.05 -4.76
C ALA A 340 -11.39 -17.00 -5.58
N LEU A 341 -11.22 -17.90 -6.54
CA LEU A 341 -10.01 -17.97 -7.36
C LEU A 341 -10.32 -17.65 -8.82
N ILE A 342 -9.56 -16.71 -9.38
CA ILE A 342 -9.72 -16.26 -10.75
C ILE A 342 -8.41 -16.45 -11.51
N GLY A 343 -8.49 -17.03 -12.70
CA GLY A 343 -7.41 -17.03 -13.67
C GLY A 343 -7.75 -16.17 -14.87
N HIS A 344 -6.83 -15.31 -15.32
CA HIS A 344 -7.11 -14.42 -16.45
C HIS A 344 -5.88 -14.13 -17.33
N ASP A 345 -6.10 -13.95 -18.64
CA ASP A 345 -5.01 -13.55 -19.54
C ASP A 345 -4.67 -12.07 -19.35
N TRP A 346 -3.47 -11.76 -18.86
CA TRP A 346 -3.01 -10.39 -18.61
C TRP A 346 -3.06 -9.44 -19.84
N ARG A 347 -3.35 -9.95 -21.04
CA ARG A 347 -3.53 -9.17 -22.28
C ARG A 347 -4.97 -8.67 -22.47
N ASP A 348 -5.97 -9.30 -21.86
CA ASP A 348 -7.39 -9.03 -22.17
C ASP A 348 -8.06 -8.08 -21.17
N PHE A 349 -7.76 -6.78 -21.28
CA PHE A 349 -8.20 -5.79 -20.29
C PHE A 349 -9.72 -5.71 -20.04
N GLY A 350 -10.12 -5.99 -18.79
CA GLY A 350 -11.48 -5.82 -18.28
C GLY A 350 -12.42 -7.01 -18.45
N GLY A 351 -11.91 -8.18 -18.86
CA GLY A 351 -12.70 -9.40 -19.04
C GLY A 351 -12.64 -10.38 -17.88
N LEU A 352 -12.55 -9.91 -16.61
CA LEU A 352 -12.47 -10.84 -15.49
C LEU A 352 -13.76 -11.68 -15.40
N PRO A 353 -13.67 -13.01 -15.21
CA PRO A 353 -14.85 -13.85 -15.07
C PRO A 353 -15.61 -13.53 -13.77
N GLN A 354 -16.89 -13.89 -13.77
CA GLN A 354 -17.66 -13.95 -12.52
C GLN A 354 -17.02 -14.96 -11.58
N TYR A 355 -16.92 -14.59 -10.30
CA TYR A 355 -16.25 -15.38 -9.29
C TYR A 355 -17.24 -16.13 -8.41
N VAL A 356 -16.83 -17.28 -7.90
CA VAL A 356 -17.59 -18.08 -6.93
C VAL A 356 -16.63 -18.49 -5.82
N MET A 357 -17.04 -18.32 -4.56
CA MET A 357 -16.22 -18.67 -3.40
C MET A 357 -15.94 -20.18 -3.37
N GLY A 358 -14.70 -20.56 -3.08
CA GLY A 358 -14.23 -21.95 -3.11
C GLY A 358 -13.99 -22.53 -4.51
N GLU A 359 -14.23 -21.76 -5.58
CA GLU A 359 -14.11 -22.26 -6.95
C GLU A 359 -13.05 -21.49 -7.76
N TRP A 360 -12.48 -22.20 -8.73
CA TRP A 360 -11.66 -21.62 -9.79
C TRP A 360 -12.51 -21.21 -10.99
N ARG A 361 -12.36 -19.96 -11.44
CA ARG A 361 -13.02 -19.43 -12.64
C ARG A 361 -11.98 -18.82 -13.58
N ASP A 362 -12.08 -19.12 -14.87
CA ASP A 362 -11.28 -18.49 -15.93
C ASP A 362 -12.09 -18.34 -17.23
N ASP A 363 -11.69 -17.38 -18.05
CA ASP A 363 -12.38 -16.93 -19.27
C ASP A 363 -11.71 -17.41 -20.57
N LEU A 364 -10.68 -18.27 -20.47
CA LEU A 364 -9.85 -18.66 -21.61
C LEU A 364 -10.59 -19.38 -22.74
N LEU A 365 -11.73 -20.03 -22.43
CA LEU A 365 -12.55 -20.73 -23.42
C LEU A 365 -13.49 -19.79 -24.19
N GLN A 366 -14.04 -18.77 -23.54
CA GLN A 366 -14.94 -17.80 -24.18
C GLN A 366 -14.17 -16.84 -25.11
N ASN A 367 -12.93 -16.51 -24.74
CA ASN A 367 -12.08 -15.58 -25.50
C ASN A 367 -11.50 -16.14 -26.81
N ARG A 368 -11.57 -17.46 -27.06
CA ARG A 368 -11.17 -18.05 -28.36
C ARG A 368 -12.12 -17.67 -29.49
N ALA A 369 -13.41 -17.48 -29.22
CA ALA A 369 -14.39 -17.10 -30.24
C ALA A 369 -14.27 -15.63 -30.66
N LEU A 370 -13.92 -14.74 -29.72
CA LEU A 370 -13.75 -13.30 -29.98
C LEU A 370 -12.39 -12.95 -30.60
N HIS A 371 -11.37 -13.77 -30.40
CA HIS A 371 -10.04 -13.53 -30.99
C HIS A 371 -9.97 -13.78 -32.50
N ILE A 372 -10.95 -14.46 -33.09
CA ILE A 372 -11.02 -14.67 -34.55
C ILE A 372 -11.67 -13.45 -35.26
N SER A 373 -12.43 -12.58 -34.56
CA SER A 373 -13.18 -11.49 -35.19
C SER A 373 -12.70 -10.05 -34.89
N LYS A 374 -11.70 -9.84 -34.02
CA LYS A 374 -11.22 -8.49 -33.66
C LYS A 374 -9.85 -8.17 -34.26
N THR A 375 -9.82 -7.89 -35.57
CA THR A 375 -8.68 -7.24 -36.27
C THR A 375 -8.62 -5.72 -36.11
N LYS A 376 -9.42 -5.10 -35.23
CA LYS A 376 -9.33 -3.66 -34.94
C LYS A 376 -9.52 -3.37 -33.45
N LEU A 377 -8.48 -3.61 -32.65
CA LEU A 377 -8.31 -2.96 -31.35
C LEU A 377 -7.46 -1.68 -31.55
N PRO A 378 -7.66 -0.60 -30.79
CA PRO A 378 -6.82 0.61 -30.83
C PRO A 378 -5.39 0.37 -30.28
N PHE A 379 -5.10 -0.85 -29.84
CA PHE A 379 -3.78 -1.34 -29.49
C PHE A 379 -3.50 -2.57 -30.33
N ASP A 380 -2.54 -2.46 -31.26
CA ASP A 380 -2.09 -3.57 -32.08
C ASP A 380 -0.92 -4.30 -31.38
N PRO A 381 -1.13 -5.51 -30.83
CA PRO A 381 -0.06 -6.30 -30.23
C PRO A 381 0.96 -6.84 -31.25
N ASN A 382 0.76 -6.64 -32.57
CA ASN A 382 1.69 -6.99 -33.65
C ASN A 382 2.57 -5.81 -34.11
N GLN A 383 2.47 -4.61 -33.51
CA GLN A 383 3.42 -3.50 -33.73
C GLN A 383 4.86 -3.77 -33.22
N TYR A 384 5.13 -4.99 -32.77
CA TYR A 384 6.50 -5.45 -32.52
C TYR A 384 7.02 -6.12 -33.78
N PRO A 385 7.97 -5.53 -34.54
CA PRO A 385 8.70 -6.31 -35.52
C PRO A 385 9.33 -7.51 -34.79
N PRO A 386 9.23 -8.74 -35.35
CA PRO A 386 9.94 -9.87 -34.80
C PRO A 386 11.42 -9.47 -34.66
N LYS A 387 11.99 -9.69 -33.47
CA LYS A 387 13.41 -9.39 -33.23
C LYS A 387 14.22 -9.94 -34.42
N PRO A 388 15.03 -9.13 -35.11
CA PRO A 388 15.93 -9.67 -36.11
C PRO A 388 16.76 -10.74 -35.40
N LYS A 389 16.74 -11.97 -35.94
CA LYS A 389 17.55 -13.08 -35.44
C LYS A 389 18.99 -12.56 -35.40
N LYS A 390 19.52 -12.32 -34.20
CA LYS A 390 20.94 -11.97 -34.05
C LYS A 390 21.73 -13.11 -34.68
N LYS A 391 22.42 -12.85 -35.80
CA LYS A 391 23.45 -13.75 -36.31
C LYS A 391 24.37 -14.07 -35.14
N LYS A 392 24.57 -15.36 -34.87
CA LYS A 392 25.52 -15.84 -33.86
C LYS A 392 26.90 -15.29 -34.24
N ILE A 393 27.30 -14.21 -33.59
CA ILE A 393 28.71 -13.81 -33.55
C ILE A 393 29.34 -14.80 -32.57
N ASN A 394 30.18 -15.70 -33.08
CA ASN A 394 31.03 -16.57 -32.28
C ASN A 394 31.91 -15.69 -31.39
N LYS A 395 31.49 -15.48 -30.14
CA LYS A 395 32.34 -14.87 -29.13
C LYS A 395 33.25 -15.96 -28.58
N THR A 396 34.55 -15.70 -28.68
CA THR A 396 35.61 -16.44 -28.01
C THR A 396 35.30 -16.64 -26.52
N PRO A 397 35.67 -17.80 -25.95
CA PRO A 397 35.31 -18.14 -24.58
C PRO A 397 35.95 -17.14 -23.61
N LYS A 398 35.11 -16.41 -22.86
CA LYS A 398 35.59 -15.61 -21.73
C LYS A 398 36.04 -16.54 -20.59
N PRO A 399 37.16 -16.24 -19.91
CA PRO A 399 37.64 -17.03 -18.78
C PRO A 399 36.58 -17.08 -17.68
N LYS A 400 36.44 -18.26 -17.07
CA LYS A 400 35.48 -18.54 -15.98
C LYS A 400 35.77 -17.60 -14.80
N SER A 401 34.89 -16.60 -14.63
CA SER A 401 34.82 -15.83 -13.40
C SER A 401 34.19 -16.72 -12.31
N SER A 402 35.01 -17.06 -11.32
CA SER A 402 34.60 -17.69 -10.07
C SER A 402 33.72 -16.71 -9.28
N LYS A 403 32.41 -16.86 -9.39
CA LYS A 403 31.47 -16.37 -8.37
C LYS A 403 30.68 -17.55 -7.81
N PRO A 404 30.44 -17.60 -6.49
CA PRO A 404 30.03 -18.83 -5.82
C PRO A 404 28.62 -19.27 -6.22
N ARG A 405 28.49 -20.58 -6.37
CA ARG A 405 27.21 -21.30 -6.30
C ARG A 405 26.58 -21.04 -4.94
N PHE A 406 25.25 -21.02 -4.92
CA PHE A 406 24.38 -21.23 -3.76
C PHE A 406 25.12 -21.70 -2.50
N SER A 407 25.28 -20.80 -1.54
CA SER A 407 25.45 -21.17 -0.14
C SER A 407 24.06 -21.48 0.41
N ILE A 408 23.82 -22.77 0.60
CA ILE A 408 23.00 -23.26 1.69
C ILE A 408 23.77 -22.90 2.97
N GLY A 409 23.16 -22.07 3.81
CA GLY A 409 23.51 -21.79 5.20
C GLY A 409 22.18 -21.37 5.83
N GLU A 410 21.54 -22.25 6.58
CA GLU A 410 21.66 -22.32 8.05
C GLU A 410 21.16 -21.02 8.71
N ASN A 411 19.94 -21.14 9.25
CA ASN A 411 19.39 -20.44 10.41
C ASN A 411 19.71 -18.94 10.54
N ASP A 412 18.99 -18.12 9.80
CA ASP A 412 18.56 -16.81 10.31
C ASP A 412 17.10 -16.94 10.76
N ASP A 413 16.93 -17.21 12.05
CA ASP A 413 15.70 -17.04 12.79
C ASP A 413 15.32 -15.56 12.80
N ASP A 414 14.67 -15.08 11.73
CA ASP A 414 13.90 -13.83 11.76
C ASP A 414 12.60 -14.07 12.55
N THR A 415 12.77 -14.20 13.86
CA THR A 415 11.76 -14.35 14.89
C THR A 415 10.96 -13.04 15.01
N TRP A 416 9.84 -12.96 14.29
CA TRP A 416 8.82 -11.90 14.45
C TRP A 416 7.92 -12.10 15.68
N TYR A 417 8.28 -12.99 16.61
CA TYR A 417 7.62 -13.21 17.90
C TYR A 417 8.68 -13.58 18.95
N GLY A 418 8.69 -12.92 20.11
CA GLY A 418 9.47 -13.39 21.25
C GLY A 418 10.04 -12.30 22.15
N ASP A 419 9.22 -11.91 23.12
CA ASP A 419 9.57 -11.36 24.42
C ASP A 419 10.95 -11.78 24.97
N ARG A 420 11.75 -10.81 25.43
CA ARG A 420 12.75 -11.06 26.49
C ARG A 420 12.86 -9.83 27.38
N SER A 421 12.33 -10.05 28.57
CA SER A 421 12.57 -9.39 29.83
C SER A 421 14.05 -9.09 30.09
N GLU A 422 14.23 -8.01 30.82
CA GLU A 422 15.41 -7.56 31.52
C GLU A 422 16.07 -8.66 32.38
N GLY A 423 17.36 -8.49 32.59
CA GLY A 423 18.19 -9.26 33.52
C GLY A 423 19.54 -8.55 33.66
N GLU A 424 19.57 -7.62 34.61
CA GLU A 424 20.67 -7.32 35.56
C GLU A 424 22.12 -7.50 35.08
N GLU A 425 22.82 -6.37 34.91
CA GLU A 425 23.96 -5.93 35.75
C GLU A 425 24.25 -4.44 35.54
#